data_AF-A0A0Q9U7H8-F1
#
_entry.id   AF-A0A0Q9U7H8-F1
#
_cell.length_a   1.000
_cell.length_b   1.000
_cell.length_c   1.000
_cell.angle_alpha   90.00
_cell.angle_beta   90.00
_cell.angle_gamma   90.00
#
_symmetry.space_group_name_H-M   'P 1'
#
loop_
_entity.id
_entity.type
_entity.pdbx_description
1 polymer ?
#
loop_
_entity_poly.entity_id
_entity_poly.type
_entity_poly.pdbx_seq_one_letter_code
_entity_poly.pdbx_strand_id
1 'polypeptide(L)'
;MVTLRTDTGPSITYQGSWVNESRQGTYNNDDHYSNVTNDSFTITFNGTQIAWYGAKGSAKGTAAVSIDGGAETTVDTSANSDAETQLLFTSPQLNVGTHTLKVRVLGTGYIIADKFTITQSFNSNGKYKIINSNSSKLLDVYGASTVDGRTVNQWTDNGGLNQQWSIVDLNNGYFKIVNKNSGKVLEVNGGSTADGGVVDQWTYNGGANQQWNIVEQP
;
A
#
# COMPACT_ATOMS: atom_id res chain seq x y z
N MET A 1 -3.40 -7.21 -2.27
CA MET A 1 -2.14 -6.81 -2.96
C MET A 1 -1.05 -6.58 -1.92
N VAL A 2 0.21 -6.88 -2.20
CA VAL A 2 1.34 -6.48 -1.35
C VAL A 2 2.13 -5.37 -2.04
N THR A 3 2.43 -4.29 -1.31
CA THR A 3 3.18 -3.14 -1.80
C THR A 3 4.44 -2.92 -0.98
N LEU A 4 5.50 -2.43 -1.61
CA LEU A 4 6.79 -2.19 -0.96
C LEU A 4 6.93 -0.72 -0.54
N ARG A 5 7.50 -0.48 0.64
CA ARG A 5 7.98 0.84 1.09
C ARG A 5 9.41 0.73 1.57
N THR A 6 10.08 1.86 1.58
CA THR A 6 11.48 2.03 1.97
C THR A 6 11.58 3.02 3.13
N ASP A 7 12.63 2.87 3.92
CA ASP A 7 13.15 3.72 4.98
C ASP A 7 13.38 5.20 4.58
N THR A 8 13.53 5.51 3.30
CA THR A 8 13.60 6.89 2.76
C THR A 8 12.27 7.43 2.20
N GLY A 9 11.19 6.64 2.26
CA GLY A 9 9.91 7.00 1.65
C GLY A 9 9.14 8.08 2.44
N PRO A 10 8.26 8.88 1.80
CA PRO A 10 7.56 9.99 2.46
C PRO A 10 6.55 9.58 3.55
N SER A 11 6.29 8.28 3.71
CA SER A 11 5.34 7.72 4.68
C SER A 11 5.97 7.38 6.03
N ILE A 12 7.30 7.44 6.13
CA ILE A 12 8.05 7.19 7.37
C ILE A 12 8.53 8.50 7.99
N THR A 13 8.52 8.54 9.30
CA THR A 13 8.99 9.67 10.11
C THR A 13 9.93 9.15 11.17
N TYR A 14 11.06 9.84 11.36
CA TYR A 14 12.05 9.50 12.36
C TYR A 14 12.02 10.51 13.51
N GLN A 15 12.13 9.99 14.73
CA GLN A 15 12.26 10.75 15.95
C GLN A 15 13.55 10.32 16.64
N GLY A 16 14.41 11.31 16.94
CA GLY A 16 15.71 11.07 17.56
C GLY A 16 16.85 11.12 16.55
N SER A 17 17.95 10.42 16.85
CA SER A 17 19.18 10.40 16.07
C SER A 17 19.26 9.18 15.17
N TRP A 18 18.62 9.26 14.01
CA TRP A 18 18.72 8.26 12.95
C TRP A 18 19.75 8.65 11.90
N VAL A 19 20.60 7.71 11.52
CA VAL A 19 21.61 7.88 10.48
C VAL A 19 21.18 7.09 9.27
N ASN A 20 21.17 7.74 8.09
CA ASN A 20 21.05 7.06 6.80
C ASN A 20 22.46 6.71 6.29
N GLU A 21 22.65 5.48 5.82
CA GLU A 21 23.88 5.07 5.16
C GLU A 21 23.62 4.24 3.90
N SER A 22 24.62 4.20 3.02
CA SER A 22 24.63 3.27 1.89
C SER A 22 25.18 1.92 2.35
N ARG A 23 24.41 0.85 2.15
CA ARG A 23 24.75 -0.50 2.59
C ARG A 23 24.38 -1.53 1.53
N GLN A 24 25.37 -2.21 0.96
CA GLN A 24 25.09 -3.21 -0.07
C GLN A 24 24.35 -4.42 0.52
N GLY A 25 23.31 -4.87 -0.18
CA GLY A 25 22.52 -6.03 0.21
C GLY A 25 21.26 -5.72 1.01
N THR A 26 21.03 -4.45 1.39
CA THR A 26 19.73 -3.97 1.87
C THR A 26 18.81 -3.62 0.71
N TYR A 27 17.53 -3.35 0.98
CA TYR A 27 16.63 -2.87 -0.06
C TYR A 27 17.10 -1.49 -0.54
N ASN A 28 17.09 -1.26 -1.86
CA ASN A 28 17.66 -0.06 -2.50
C ASN A 28 19.16 0.24 -2.21
N ASN A 29 19.87 -0.64 -1.50
CA ASN A 29 21.25 -0.47 -1.04
C ASN A 29 21.46 0.72 -0.09
N ASP A 30 20.43 1.11 0.65
CA ASP A 30 20.49 2.04 1.78
C ASP A 30 19.79 1.47 3.01
N ASP A 31 20.09 2.04 4.18
CA ASP A 31 19.31 1.81 5.40
C ASP A 31 19.28 3.04 6.30
N HIS A 32 18.39 3.02 7.29
CA HIS A 32 18.42 3.94 8.43
C HIS A 32 18.58 3.18 9.73
N TYR A 33 19.50 3.61 10.58
CA TYR A 33 19.71 2.98 11.87
C TYR A 33 19.78 3.97 13.03
N SER A 34 19.46 3.46 14.23
CA SER A 34 19.77 4.09 15.51
C SER A 34 20.07 3.03 16.56
N ASN A 35 20.87 3.41 17.56
CA ASN A 35 21.14 2.63 18.77
C ASN A 35 20.93 3.46 20.05
N VAL A 36 20.20 4.57 19.95
CA VAL A 36 19.90 5.44 21.09
C VAL A 36 18.53 5.05 21.65
N THR A 37 18.49 4.67 22.92
CA THR A 37 17.24 4.28 23.59
C THR A 37 16.18 5.38 23.43
N ASN A 38 14.96 4.96 23.08
CA ASN A 38 13.80 5.80 22.77
C ASN A 38 13.78 6.49 21.41
N ASP A 39 14.84 6.43 20.61
CA ASP A 39 14.73 6.77 19.20
C ASP A 39 13.69 5.87 18.55
N SER A 40 12.91 6.42 17.63
CA SER A 40 11.86 5.66 16.96
C SER A 40 11.65 6.09 15.52
N PHE A 41 11.14 5.16 14.72
CA PHE A 41 10.50 5.50 13.45
C PHE A 41 9.03 5.14 13.50
N THR A 42 8.21 5.89 12.77
CA THR A 42 6.79 5.63 12.58
C THR A 42 6.47 5.64 11.11
N ILE A 43 5.90 4.56 10.60
CA ILE A 43 5.38 4.47 9.23
C ILE A 43 3.85 4.47 9.25
N THR A 44 3.26 5.37 8.46
CA THR A 44 1.81 5.39 8.22
C THR A 44 1.51 4.59 6.96
N PHE A 45 0.54 3.68 7.02
CA PHE A 45 0.16 2.85 5.86
C PHE A 45 -1.36 2.73 5.74
N ASN A 46 -1.86 2.55 4.52
CA ASN A 46 -3.24 2.13 4.29
C ASN A 46 -3.25 0.65 3.87
N GLY A 47 -4.00 -0.19 4.57
CA GLY A 47 -4.02 -1.62 4.29
C GLY A 47 -4.58 -2.43 5.45
N THR A 48 -4.29 -3.73 5.46
CA THR A 48 -4.75 -4.68 6.49
C THR A 48 -3.59 -5.38 7.19
N GLN A 49 -2.35 -5.23 6.72
CA GLN A 49 -1.19 -5.76 7.41
C GLN A 49 0.08 -5.04 6.96
N ILE A 50 1.05 -4.92 7.85
CA ILE A 50 2.40 -4.46 7.53
C ILE A 50 3.43 -5.46 8.05
N ALA A 51 4.51 -5.64 7.30
CA ALA A 51 5.69 -6.34 7.77
C ALA A 51 6.93 -5.45 7.62
N TRP A 52 7.80 -5.49 8.61
CA TRP A 52 9.04 -4.73 8.68
C TRP A 52 10.23 -5.68 8.48
N TYR A 53 11.12 -5.28 7.58
CA TYR A 53 12.37 -5.94 7.26
C TYR A 53 13.53 -5.00 7.61
N GLY A 54 14.59 -5.58 8.15
CA GLY A 54 15.84 -4.91 8.49
C GLY A 54 16.94 -5.96 8.67
N ALA A 55 17.98 -5.67 9.43
CA ALA A 55 19.03 -6.67 9.66
C ALA A 55 18.91 -7.37 11.01
N LYS A 56 19.31 -8.64 11.03
CA LYS A 56 19.71 -9.34 12.27
C LYS A 56 21.23 -9.41 12.36
N GLY A 57 21.78 -9.44 13.57
CA GLY A 57 23.24 -9.45 13.71
C GLY A 57 23.76 -9.32 15.13
N SER A 58 25.07 -9.47 15.29
CA SER A 58 25.70 -9.53 16.63
C SER A 58 25.74 -8.17 17.33
N ALA A 59 25.70 -7.09 16.54
CA ALA A 59 25.59 -5.72 17.04
C ALA A 59 24.13 -5.23 17.16
N LYS A 60 23.14 -6.07 16.82
CA LYS A 60 21.72 -5.71 16.84
C LYS A 60 21.10 -5.88 18.21
N GLY A 61 20.03 -5.12 18.48
CA GLY A 61 19.42 -5.03 19.80
C GLY A 61 17.97 -5.51 19.85
N THR A 62 17.23 -4.93 20.79
CA THR A 62 15.79 -5.16 20.93
C THR A 62 15.02 -3.89 20.61
N ALA A 63 13.92 -4.01 19.87
CA ALA A 63 12.98 -2.93 19.61
C ALA A 63 11.65 -3.18 20.31
N ALA A 64 10.96 -2.11 20.69
CA ALA A 64 9.54 -2.12 21.00
C ALA A 64 8.75 -1.75 19.75
N VAL A 65 7.71 -2.52 19.45
CA VAL A 65 6.86 -2.33 18.27
C VAL A 65 5.42 -2.15 18.73
N SER A 66 4.72 -1.15 18.20
CA SER A 66 3.28 -0.97 18.42
C SER A 66 2.54 -0.63 17.12
N ILE A 67 1.26 -1.01 17.08
CA ILE A 67 0.32 -0.67 16.01
C ILE A 67 -0.70 0.31 16.57
N ASP A 68 -0.96 1.41 15.86
CA ASP A 68 -2.00 2.40 16.18
C ASP A 68 -1.92 2.97 17.61
N GLY A 69 -0.70 3.11 18.14
CA GLY A 69 -0.47 3.57 19.51
C GLY A 69 -0.91 2.58 20.60
N GLY A 70 -1.18 1.33 20.23
CA GLY A 70 -1.50 0.24 21.16
C GLY A 70 -0.30 -0.22 21.99
N ALA A 71 -0.50 -1.32 22.73
CA ALA A 71 0.54 -1.89 23.58
C ALA A 71 1.78 -2.28 22.78
N GLU A 72 2.96 -2.01 23.35
CA GLU A 72 4.23 -2.38 22.74
C GLU A 72 4.52 -3.88 22.94
N THR A 73 5.01 -4.51 21.87
CA THR A 73 5.59 -5.86 21.88
C THR A 73 7.08 -5.78 21.60
N THR A 74 7.89 -6.56 22.29
CA THR A 74 9.34 -6.61 22.06
C THR A 74 9.69 -7.49 20.87
N VAL A 75 10.60 -7.01 20.02
CA VAL A 75 11.20 -7.74 18.90
C VAL A 75 12.71 -7.78 19.12
N ASP A 76 13.27 -8.99 19.20
CA ASP A 76 14.72 -9.22 19.26
C ASP A 76 15.29 -9.35 17.85
N THR A 77 16.22 -8.46 17.51
CA THR A 77 16.91 -8.43 16.23
C THR A 77 18.35 -8.95 16.33
N SER A 78 18.79 -9.40 17.50
CA SER A 78 20.12 -9.98 17.69
C SER A 78 20.27 -11.36 17.03
N ALA A 79 21.49 -11.65 16.56
CA ALA A 79 21.89 -12.95 16.02
C ALA A 79 23.41 -13.12 16.10
N ASN A 80 23.91 -14.36 15.96
CA ASN A 80 25.35 -14.64 16.00
C ASN A 80 26.11 -14.18 14.74
N SER A 81 25.40 -13.91 13.65
CA SER A 81 25.96 -13.48 12.37
C SER A 81 25.04 -12.44 11.74
N ASP A 82 25.64 -11.52 10.98
CA ASP A 82 24.89 -10.49 10.30
C ASP A 82 24.14 -11.05 9.09
N ALA A 83 22.87 -10.66 8.95
CA ALA A 83 22.01 -11.00 7.84
C ALA A 83 21.09 -9.80 7.55
N GLU A 84 21.16 -9.29 6.32
CA GLU A 84 20.35 -8.17 5.85
C GLU A 84 18.97 -8.62 5.37
N THR A 85 18.02 -7.68 5.27
CA THR A 85 16.66 -7.89 4.72
C THR A 85 15.90 -9.06 5.36
N GLN A 86 16.07 -9.23 6.67
CA GLN A 86 15.36 -10.22 7.48
C GLN A 86 13.98 -9.70 7.87
N LEU A 87 12.97 -10.57 7.83
CA LEU A 87 11.67 -10.26 8.39
C LEU A 87 11.79 -10.16 9.92
N LEU A 88 11.58 -8.96 10.46
CA LEU A 88 11.70 -8.68 11.89
C LEU A 88 10.35 -8.70 12.60
N PHE A 89 9.30 -8.21 11.93
CA PHE A 89 7.97 -8.12 12.50
C PHE A 89 6.89 -8.21 11.43
N THR A 90 5.75 -8.79 11.78
CA THR A 90 4.51 -8.72 11.01
C THR A 90 3.38 -8.33 11.94
N SER A 91 2.60 -7.32 11.58
CA SER A 91 1.44 -6.93 12.38
C SER A 91 0.39 -8.06 12.40
N PRO A 92 -0.50 -8.08 13.40
CA PRO A 92 -1.76 -8.79 13.28
C PRO A 92 -2.53 -8.36 12.01
N GLN A 93 -3.54 -9.14 11.64
CA GLN A 93 -4.51 -8.68 10.65
C GLN A 93 -5.31 -7.51 11.21
N LEU A 94 -5.35 -6.42 10.45
CA LEU A 94 -6.03 -5.19 10.77
C LEU A 94 -7.26 -5.04 9.88
N ASN A 95 -8.19 -4.19 10.32
CA ASN A 95 -9.29 -3.77 9.46
C ASN A 95 -8.75 -2.99 8.25
N VAL A 96 -9.51 -2.92 7.16
CA VAL A 96 -9.14 -2.03 6.04
C VAL A 96 -9.16 -0.59 6.53
N GLY A 97 -8.03 0.09 6.48
CA GLY A 97 -7.94 1.48 6.91
C GLY A 97 -6.53 2.03 6.90
N THR A 98 -6.40 3.24 7.41
CA THR A 98 -5.11 3.86 7.68
C THR A 98 -4.65 3.48 9.08
N HIS A 99 -3.42 3.03 9.17
CA HIS A 99 -2.77 2.51 10.37
C HIS A 99 -1.37 3.10 10.53
N THR A 100 -0.81 2.95 11.72
CA THR A 100 0.57 3.32 12.02
C THR A 100 1.32 2.14 12.64
N LEU A 101 2.54 1.91 12.19
CA LEU A 101 3.52 1.05 12.84
C LEU A 101 4.59 1.95 13.45
N LYS A 102 4.77 1.88 14.77
CA LYS A 102 5.86 2.55 15.48
C LYS A 102 6.86 1.52 15.99
N VAL A 103 8.15 1.79 15.75
CA VAL A 103 9.26 0.97 16.24
C VAL A 103 10.21 1.86 17.03
N ARG A 104 10.52 1.48 18.26
CA ARG A 104 11.34 2.25 19.20
C ARG A 104 12.51 1.41 19.71
N VAL A 105 13.70 2.01 19.78
CA VAL A 105 14.92 1.37 20.29
C VAL A 105 14.82 1.20 21.81
N LEU A 106 15.08 -0.02 22.32
CA LEU A 106 15.01 -0.31 23.77
C LEU A 106 16.36 -0.32 24.48
N GLY A 107 17.48 -0.29 23.76
CA GLY A 107 18.82 -0.37 24.34
C GLY A 107 19.90 0.17 23.41
N THR A 108 21.14 -0.28 23.59
CA THR A 108 22.31 0.24 22.85
C THR A 108 22.69 -0.57 21.62
N GLY A 109 21.94 -1.64 21.31
CA GLY A 109 22.09 -2.38 20.07
C GLY A 109 21.39 -1.68 18.91
N TYR A 110 21.95 -1.80 17.70
CA TYR A 110 21.41 -1.12 16.53
C TYR A 110 20.04 -1.70 16.12
N ILE A 111 19.12 -0.82 15.74
CA ILE A 111 17.85 -1.13 15.09
C ILE A 111 17.84 -0.47 13.71
N ILE A 112 17.43 -1.22 12.68
CA ILE A 112 17.48 -0.79 11.28
C ILE A 112 16.07 -0.75 10.68
N ALA A 113 15.69 0.40 10.12
CA ALA A 113 14.62 0.52 9.15
C ALA A 113 15.21 0.35 7.74
N ASP A 114 14.60 -0.52 6.95
CA ASP A 114 15.03 -0.78 5.56
C ASP A 114 13.78 -0.92 4.68
N LYS A 115 13.17 -2.11 4.67
CA LYS A 115 12.03 -2.43 3.80
C LYS A 115 10.77 -2.70 4.59
N PHE A 116 9.63 -2.30 4.02
CA PHE A 116 8.32 -2.69 4.52
C PHE A 116 7.48 -3.30 3.42
N THR A 117 6.67 -4.30 3.76
CA THR A 117 5.62 -4.83 2.89
C THR A 117 4.26 -4.50 3.49
N ILE A 118 3.37 -3.87 2.74
CA ILE A 118 2.01 -3.55 3.15
C ILE A 118 1.04 -4.42 2.36
N THR A 119 0.22 -5.21 3.05
CA THR A 119 -0.92 -5.87 2.44
C THR A 119 -2.05 -4.86 2.32
N GLN A 120 -2.27 -4.35 1.11
CA GLN A 120 -3.41 -3.51 0.79
C GLN A 120 -4.63 -4.39 0.48
N SER A 121 -5.75 -4.03 1.08
CA SER A 121 -7.06 -4.54 0.70
C SER A 121 -8.01 -3.36 0.60
N PHE A 122 -8.85 -3.36 -0.42
CA PHE A 122 -9.98 -2.46 -0.49
C PHE A 122 -11.14 -3.12 0.26
N ASN A 123 -11.97 -2.31 0.92
CA ASN A 123 -13.26 -2.77 1.38
C ASN A 123 -14.08 -3.07 0.13
N SER A 124 -14.37 -4.34 -0.13
CA SER A 124 -15.14 -4.77 -1.31
C SER A 124 -16.55 -4.16 -1.36
N ASN A 125 -17.10 -3.78 -0.20
CA ASN A 125 -18.35 -3.04 -0.07
C ASN A 125 -18.15 -1.51 -0.02
N GLY A 126 -16.90 -1.06 0.02
CA GLY A 126 -16.50 0.33 0.03
C GLY A 126 -16.92 1.07 -1.23
N LYS A 127 -17.04 2.39 -1.10
CA LYS A 127 -17.30 3.33 -2.19
C LYS A 127 -16.08 4.22 -2.34
N TYR A 128 -15.43 4.11 -3.48
CA TYR A 128 -14.22 4.82 -3.82
C TYR A 128 -14.49 5.81 -4.95
N LYS A 129 -13.73 6.91 -4.92
CA LYS A 129 -13.64 7.88 -5.99
C LYS A 129 -12.24 7.75 -6.59
N ILE A 130 -12.17 7.57 -7.92
CA ILE A 130 -10.89 7.54 -8.65
C ILE A 130 -10.71 8.93 -9.23
N ILE A 131 -9.75 9.68 -8.68
CA ILE A 131 -9.51 11.09 -9.01
C ILE A 131 -8.25 11.18 -9.86
N ASN A 132 -8.33 11.87 -10.99
CA ASN A 132 -7.14 12.21 -11.75
C ASN A 132 -6.38 13.34 -11.03
N SER A 133 -5.14 13.08 -10.58
CA SER A 133 -4.35 14.04 -9.80
C SER A 133 -4.01 15.33 -10.55
N ASN A 134 -4.04 15.33 -11.89
CA ASN A 134 -3.74 16.51 -12.70
C ASN A 134 -4.97 17.43 -12.86
N SER A 135 -6.15 16.86 -13.10
CA SER A 135 -7.38 17.63 -13.36
C SER A 135 -8.29 17.77 -12.16
N SER A 136 -8.07 16.99 -11.10
CA SER A 136 -8.97 16.80 -9.95
C SER A 136 -10.38 16.30 -10.31
N LYS A 137 -10.58 15.82 -11.55
CA LYS A 137 -11.86 15.24 -12.01
C LYS A 137 -11.92 13.76 -11.71
N LEU A 138 -13.14 13.25 -11.58
CA LEU A 138 -13.44 11.86 -11.27
C LEU A 138 -13.59 11.00 -12.51
N LEU A 139 -13.25 9.72 -12.37
CA LEU A 139 -13.65 8.66 -13.30
C LEU A 139 -15.18 8.51 -13.27
N ASP A 140 -15.84 8.79 -14.39
CA ASP A 140 -17.30 8.96 -14.54
C ASP A 140 -17.84 8.10 -15.68
N VAL A 141 -18.90 7.32 -15.45
CA VAL A 141 -19.65 6.71 -16.55
C VAL A 141 -20.53 7.77 -17.21
N TYR A 142 -20.23 8.09 -18.48
CA TYR A 142 -20.79 9.25 -19.17
C TYR A 142 -22.32 9.24 -19.18
N GLY A 143 -22.91 10.30 -18.61
CA GLY A 143 -24.36 10.48 -18.53
C GLY A 143 -25.06 9.54 -17.54
N ALA A 144 -24.32 9.00 -16.57
CA ALA A 144 -24.82 8.03 -15.58
C ALA A 144 -25.54 6.83 -16.20
N SER A 145 -25.13 6.43 -17.40
CA SER A 145 -25.75 5.31 -18.09
C SER A 145 -25.57 4.01 -17.32
N THR A 146 -26.53 3.10 -17.47
CA THR A 146 -26.46 1.74 -16.93
C THR A 146 -26.31 0.68 -18.01
N VAL A 147 -26.13 1.07 -19.28
CA VAL A 147 -25.99 0.14 -20.41
C VAL A 147 -24.53 -0.26 -20.65
N ASP A 148 -24.35 -1.44 -21.24
CA ASP A 148 -23.05 -1.94 -21.72
C ASP A 148 -22.50 -1.05 -22.83
N GLY A 149 -21.17 -0.92 -22.88
CA GLY A 149 -20.46 -0.13 -23.88
C GLY A 149 -20.49 1.37 -23.64
N ARG A 150 -21.03 1.84 -22.50
CA ARG A 150 -20.99 3.27 -22.20
C ARG A 150 -19.59 3.68 -21.79
N THR A 151 -19.04 4.64 -22.51
CA THR A 151 -17.73 5.24 -22.27
C THR A 151 -17.60 5.79 -20.85
N VAL A 152 -16.41 5.63 -20.30
CA VAL A 152 -15.99 6.20 -19.02
C VAL A 152 -15.04 7.36 -19.30
N ASN A 153 -15.35 8.53 -18.76
CA ASN A 153 -14.62 9.77 -18.99
C ASN A 153 -14.20 10.44 -17.66
N GLN A 154 -13.61 11.63 -17.75
CA GLN A 154 -13.33 12.46 -16.58
C GLN A 154 -14.41 13.53 -16.45
N TRP A 155 -15.00 13.66 -15.28
CA TRP A 155 -16.01 14.69 -15.02
C TRP A 155 -15.84 15.35 -13.65
N THR A 156 -16.32 16.58 -13.52
CA THR A 156 -16.33 17.29 -12.24
C THR A 156 -17.19 16.51 -11.24
N ASP A 157 -16.74 16.46 -9.99
CA ASP A 157 -17.47 15.79 -8.91
C ASP A 157 -18.87 16.38 -8.75
N ASN A 158 -19.89 15.54 -8.90
CA ASN A 158 -21.29 15.88 -8.72
C ASN A 158 -21.99 14.99 -7.68
N GLY A 159 -21.22 14.16 -6.95
CA GLY A 159 -21.73 13.22 -5.96
C GLY A 159 -22.50 12.03 -6.53
N GLY A 160 -22.64 11.91 -7.85
CA GLY A 160 -23.39 10.85 -8.51
C GLY A 160 -22.80 9.46 -8.29
N LEU A 161 -23.66 8.43 -8.27
CA LEU A 161 -23.22 7.03 -8.12
C LEU A 161 -22.40 6.55 -9.32
N ASN A 162 -22.54 7.19 -10.48
CA ASN A 162 -21.77 6.89 -11.69
C ASN A 162 -20.30 7.31 -11.58
N GLN A 163 -19.94 8.08 -10.54
CA GLN A 163 -18.57 8.49 -10.19
C GLN A 163 -18.00 7.71 -8.99
N GLN A 164 -18.76 6.74 -8.48
CA GLN A 164 -18.40 5.95 -7.32
C GLN A 164 -18.18 4.50 -7.74
N TRP A 165 -17.15 3.88 -7.17
CA TRP A 165 -16.68 2.56 -7.59
C TRP A 165 -16.45 1.65 -6.39
N SER A 166 -16.71 0.35 -6.53
CA SER A 166 -16.20 -0.67 -5.62
C SER A 166 -14.99 -1.33 -6.26
N ILE A 167 -13.90 -1.48 -5.50
CA ILE A 167 -12.70 -2.18 -5.94
C ILE A 167 -12.72 -3.56 -5.28
N VAL A 168 -12.81 -4.60 -6.10
CA VAL A 168 -13.02 -5.97 -5.64
C VAL A 168 -11.84 -6.84 -6.05
N ASP A 169 -11.13 -7.38 -5.05
CA ASP A 169 -10.02 -8.33 -5.26
C ASP A 169 -10.55 -9.63 -5.87
N LEU A 170 -9.90 -10.10 -6.94
CA LEU A 170 -10.21 -11.36 -7.60
C LEU A 170 -9.40 -12.54 -7.04
N ASN A 171 -8.57 -12.31 -6.01
CA ASN A 171 -7.67 -13.27 -5.38
C ASN A 171 -6.61 -13.86 -6.33
N ASN A 172 -6.27 -13.14 -7.39
CA ASN A 172 -5.28 -13.53 -8.39
C ASN A 172 -4.26 -12.41 -8.69
N GLY A 173 -4.19 -11.38 -7.83
CA GLY A 173 -3.35 -10.21 -8.03
C GLY A 173 -4.00 -9.08 -8.85
N TYR A 174 -5.21 -9.29 -9.37
CA TYR A 174 -5.99 -8.29 -10.09
C TYR A 174 -7.29 -7.95 -9.37
N PHE A 175 -7.88 -6.83 -9.78
CA PHE A 175 -9.13 -6.31 -9.27
C PHE A 175 -10.14 -6.16 -10.39
N LYS A 176 -11.43 -6.29 -10.07
CA LYS A 176 -12.49 -5.66 -10.88
C LYS A 176 -12.92 -4.36 -10.22
N ILE A 177 -13.20 -3.35 -11.04
CA ILE A 177 -13.63 -2.02 -10.59
C ILE A 177 -15.09 -1.86 -11.01
N VAL A 178 -16.00 -1.91 -10.04
CA VAL A 178 -17.46 -2.00 -10.27
C VAL A 178 -18.10 -0.64 -10.06
N ASN A 179 -18.82 -0.13 -11.04
CA ASN A 179 -19.56 1.12 -10.94
C ASN A 179 -20.75 0.97 -9.96
N LYS A 180 -20.91 1.91 -9.01
CA LYS A 180 -21.98 1.83 -8.01
C LYS A 180 -23.37 2.15 -8.55
N ASN A 181 -23.48 2.83 -9.69
CA ASN A 181 -24.76 3.13 -10.32
C ASN A 181 -25.29 1.91 -11.10
N SER A 182 -24.46 1.31 -11.95
CA SER A 182 -24.88 0.28 -12.90
C SER A 182 -24.61 -1.16 -12.45
N GLY A 183 -23.69 -1.37 -11.50
CA GLY A 183 -23.16 -2.69 -11.15
C GLY A 183 -22.25 -3.32 -12.22
N LYS A 184 -21.95 -2.58 -13.29
CA LYS A 184 -21.04 -3.00 -14.38
C LYS A 184 -19.60 -2.70 -14.03
N VAL A 185 -18.66 -3.35 -14.71
CA VAL A 185 -17.22 -3.19 -14.47
C VAL A 185 -16.58 -2.23 -15.47
N LEU A 186 -15.54 -1.54 -15.03
CA LEU A 186 -14.62 -0.82 -15.89
C LEU A 186 -13.90 -1.81 -16.81
N GLU A 187 -13.89 -1.55 -18.11
CA GLU A 187 -13.17 -2.39 -19.08
C GLU A 187 -12.45 -1.57 -20.14
N VAL A 188 -11.46 -2.21 -20.79
CA VAL A 188 -10.94 -1.71 -22.07
C VAL A 188 -11.81 -2.28 -23.19
N ASN A 189 -12.44 -1.40 -23.96
CA ASN A 189 -13.42 -1.74 -24.98
C ASN A 189 -12.83 -2.73 -26.00
N GLY A 190 -13.53 -3.85 -26.20
CA GLY A 190 -13.10 -4.91 -27.12
C GLY A 190 -11.76 -5.56 -26.79
N GLY A 191 -11.19 -5.31 -25.60
CA GLY A 191 -9.86 -5.77 -25.22
C GLY A 191 -8.72 -5.17 -26.04
N SER A 192 -8.90 -3.93 -26.53
CA SER A 192 -7.87 -3.24 -27.32
C SER A 192 -6.51 -3.21 -26.62
N THR A 193 -5.45 -3.56 -27.34
CA THR A 193 -4.05 -3.41 -26.90
C THR A 193 -3.37 -2.19 -27.52
N ALA A 194 -4.09 -1.40 -28.31
CA ALA A 194 -3.57 -0.20 -28.94
C ALA A 194 -3.58 0.99 -27.98
N ASP A 195 -2.57 1.86 -28.10
CA ASP A 195 -2.52 3.12 -27.36
C ASP A 195 -3.78 3.95 -27.61
N GLY A 196 -4.32 4.53 -26.52
CA GLY A 196 -5.58 5.28 -26.58
C GLY A 196 -6.83 4.39 -26.67
N GLY A 197 -6.71 3.08 -26.39
CA GLY A 197 -7.85 2.19 -26.22
C GLY A 197 -8.92 2.80 -25.31
N VAL A 198 -10.18 2.74 -25.77
CA VAL A 198 -11.30 3.35 -25.07
C VAL A 198 -11.59 2.55 -23.80
N VAL A 199 -11.83 3.26 -22.70
CA VAL A 199 -12.33 2.68 -21.46
C VAL A 199 -13.83 2.92 -21.36
N ASP A 200 -14.59 1.87 -21.11
CA ASP A 200 -16.04 1.87 -20.98
C ASP A 200 -16.49 1.00 -19.80
N GLN A 201 -17.81 0.83 -19.64
CA GLN A 201 -18.38 -0.13 -18.71
C GLN A 201 -19.02 -1.30 -19.44
N TRP A 202 -18.93 -2.49 -18.85
CA TRP A 202 -19.59 -3.68 -19.37
C TRP A 202 -20.00 -4.64 -18.26
N THR A 203 -20.94 -5.52 -18.55
CA THR A 203 -21.33 -6.63 -17.67
C THR A 203 -20.12 -7.52 -17.40
N TYR A 204 -19.82 -7.80 -16.13
CA TYR A 204 -18.66 -8.62 -15.79
C TYR A 204 -18.78 -10.03 -16.38
N ASN A 205 -17.81 -10.41 -17.21
CA ASN A 205 -17.73 -11.72 -17.86
C ASN A 205 -16.41 -12.47 -17.55
N GLY A 206 -15.53 -11.87 -16.74
CA GLY A 206 -14.25 -12.48 -16.34
C GLY A 206 -13.11 -12.27 -17.34
N GLY A 207 -13.35 -11.58 -18.46
CA GLY A 207 -12.34 -11.27 -19.46
C GLY A 207 -11.16 -10.48 -18.88
N ALA A 208 -9.96 -10.71 -19.41
CA ALA A 208 -8.74 -10.05 -18.94
C ALA A 208 -8.79 -8.52 -19.10
N ASN A 209 -9.54 -8.02 -20.10
CA ASN A 209 -9.77 -6.60 -20.33
C ASN A 209 -10.65 -5.93 -19.25
N GLN A 210 -11.20 -6.72 -18.31
CA GLN A 210 -12.00 -6.26 -17.16
C GLN A 210 -11.25 -6.40 -15.83
N GLN A 211 -9.97 -6.84 -15.88
CA GLN A 211 -9.13 -7.09 -14.71
C GLN A 211 -8.00 -6.07 -14.67
N TRP A 212 -7.92 -5.33 -13.57
CA TRP A 212 -7.02 -4.20 -13.41
C TRP A 212 -5.98 -4.51 -12.34
N ASN A 213 -4.73 -4.23 -12.63
CA ASN A 213 -3.70 -4.14 -11.60
C ASN A 213 -3.67 -2.70 -11.08
N ILE A 214 -3.80 -2.52 -9.77
CA ILE A 214 -3.67 -1.21 -9.13
C ILE A 214 -2.27 -1.15 -8.54
N VAL A 215 -1.44 -0.26 -9.06
CA VAL A 215 -0.06 -0.11 -8.62
C VAL A 215 0.09 1.19 -7.84
N GLU A 216 0.69 1.10 -6.66
CA GLU A 216 1.14 2.30 -5.96
C GLU A 216 2.29 2.93 -6.74
N GLN A 217 2.23 4.24 -6.93
CA GLN A 217 3.32 5.02 -7.51
C GLN A 217 4.23 5.52 -6.38
N PRO A 218 5.56 5.45 -6.56
CA PRO A 218 6.52 6.00 -5.61
C PRO A 218 6.45 7.54 -5.53
#